data_AF-A0A2M7M4T7-F1
#
_entry.id   AF-A0A2M7M4T7-F1
#
_cell.length_a   1.000
_cell.length_b   1.000
_cell.length_c   1.000
_cell.angle_alpha   90.00
_cell.angle_beta   90.00
_cell.angle_gamma   90.00
#
_symmetry.space_group_name_H-M   'P 1'
#
loop_
_entity.id
_entity.type
_entity.pdbx_description
1 polymer ?
#
loop_
_entity_poly.entity_id
_entity_poly.type
_entity_poly.pdbx_seq_one_letter_code
_entity_poly.pdbx_strand_id
1 'polypeptide(L)'
;MKIVLVAGARPNFMKIAPIIQAIKKYNRQHKNRIRWQLVHTGQHYDYIMSKVFFKDLEIPQPDIYLGVGSGTHSQQTARVMMEFEKVLFREKPNLVMVVGDVNSTLAAALSAAKLNIPIAHIEAGLRSYDRRMPEEINRVVVDVLADYLFTPTIDANENLKKEGIPKEKIFLVGDVMVDTLLKLKTKSQKSKILRKLNLRRGEYALLTLHRPSNVDYEENFLKIISALKEISRRIPIVFPAHPRTRKNMEKFKMGRIKEGGIHLLEPLGYLDFLQLMMNSKFVMTDSGGMQEETTVLNIPCLTLRDTTERPMTITQGTNILVGNDTKKIIKEAEKILNKNRDSDHFSYPALWDGKAAERIVSVIATMK
;
A
#
# COMPACT_ATOMS: atom_id res chain seq x y z
N MET A 1 12.95 -19.34 17.70
CA MET A 1 12.45 -17.95 17.73
C MET A 1 10.94 -17.90 17.52
N LYS A 2 10.25 -17.03 18.27
CA LYS A 2 8.82 -16.72 18.16
C LYS A 2 8.63 -15.26 17.72
N ILE A 3 7.89 -15.05 16.62
CA ILE A 3 7.62 -13.74 16.05
C ILE A 3 6.13 -13.40 16.20
N VAL A 4 5.81 -12.17 16.57
CA VAL A 4 4.45 -11.65 16.47
C VAL A 4 4.35 -10.72 15.26
N LEU A 5 3.54 -11.08 14.28
CA LEU A 5 3.25 -10.31 13.07
C LEU A 5 2.02 -9.44 13.33
N VAL A 6 2.12 -8.12 13.16
CA VAL A 6 1.01 -7.19 13.48
C VAL A 6 0.42 -6.55 12.23
N ALA A 7 -0.90 -6.65 12.06
CA ALA A 7 -1.65 -5.95 11.01
C ALA A 7 -2.89 -5.24 11.54
N GLY A 8 -3.07 -3.97 11.15
CA GLY A 8 -4.25 -3.19 11.49
C GLY A 8 -5.16 -2.85 10.32
N ALA A 9 -4.61 -2.79 9.11
CA ALA A 9 -5.32 -2.38 7.91
C ALA A 9 -5.05 -3.30 6.73
N ARG A 10 -5.90 -3.20 5.70
CA ARG A 10 -5.80 -3.96 4.45
C ARG A 10 -4.38 -3.94 3.84
N PRO A 11 -3.68 -2.79 3.71
CA PRO A 11 -2.31 -2.78 3.19
C PRO A 11 -1.30 -3.57 4.03
N ASN A 12 -1.51 -3.71 5.35
CA ASN A 12 -0.60 -4.50 6.18
C ASN A 12 -0.67 -5.98 5.84
N PHE A 13 -1.87 -6.52 5.66
CA PHE A 13 -2.07 -7.92 5.31
C PHE A 13 -1.49 -8.28 3.93
N MET A 14 -1.56 -7.37 2.95
CA MET A 14 -0.88 -7.53 1.66
C MET A 14 0.63 -7.77 1.85
N LYS A 15 1.24 -7.12 2.85
CA LYS A 15 2.68 -7.20 3.15
C LYS A 15 3.01 -8.42 4.02
N ILE A 16 2.12 -8.81 4.92
CA ILE A 16 2.29 -9.98 5.80
C ILE A 16 2.11 -11.31 5.05
N ALA A 17 1.19 -11.37 4.09
CA ALA A 17 0.92 -12.60 3.33
C ALA A 17 2.17 -13.27 2.74
N PRO A 18 3.07 -12.56 2.03
CA PRO A 18 4.28 -13.15 1.47
C PRO A 18 5.28 -13.53 2.56
N ILE A 19 5.35 -12.78 3.67
CA ILE A 19 6.20 -13.10 4.83
C ILE A 19 5.78 -14.44 5.46
N ILE A 20 4.48 -14.64 5.70
CA ILE A 20 3.96 -15.91 6.22
C ILE A 20 4.30 -17.07 5.28
N GLN A 21 4.19 -16.87 3.97
CA GLN A 21 4.53 -17.90 2.99
C GLN A 21 6.04 -18.20 2.99
N ALA A 22 6.88 -17.16 3.07
CA ALA A 22 8.32 -17.32 3.18
C ALA A 22 8.73 -18.06 4.46
N ILE A 23 8.12 -17.76 5.62
CA ILE A 23 8.35 -18.50 6.87
C ILE A 23 7.92 -19.96 6.73
N LYS A 24 6.75 -20.24 6.12
CA LYS A 24 6.30 -21.61 5.85
C LYS A 24 7.27 -22.37 4.95
N LYS A 25 7.78 -21.73 3.89
CA LYS A 25 8.80 -22.30 2.98
C LYS A 25 10.08 -22.60 3.74
N TYR A 26 10.60 -21.63 4.50
CA TYR A 26 11.78 -21.79 5.33
C TYR A 26 11.65 -22.96 6.31
N ASN A 27 10.53 -23.05 7.05
CA ASN A 27 10.27 -24.11 8.04
C ASN A 27 10.14 -25.53 7.44
N ARG A 28 9.84 -25.66 6.14
CA ARG A 28 9.85 -26.95 5.43
C ARG A 28 11.28 -27.39 5.09
N GLN A 29 12.19 -26.44 4.91
CA GLN A 29 13.55 -26.68 4.46
C GLN A 29 14.56 -26.76 5.61
N HIS A 30 14.20 -26.27 6.81
CA HIS A 30 15.12 -26.15 7.95
C HIS A 30 14.55 -26.78 9.22
N LYS A 31 15.45 -27.36 10.04
CA LYS A 31 15.11 -27.92 11.36
C LYS A 31 14.78 -26.83 12.38
N ASN A 32 15.49 -25.70 12.34
CA ASN A 32 15.29 -24.57 13.24
C ASN A 32 14.08 -23.75 12.80
N ARG A 33 12.88 -24.15 13.25
CA ARG A 33 11.63 -23.51 12.85
C ARG A 33 11.42 -22.14 13.48
N ILE A 34 10.94 -21.20 12.67
CA ILE A 34 10.40 -19.92 13.10
C ILE A 34 8.93 -20.11 13.46
N ARG A 35 8.59 -19.90 14.72
CA ARG A 35 7.19 -19.84 15.17
C ARG A 35 6.68 -18.42 14.95
N TRP A 36 5.44 -18.26 14.52
CA TRP A 36 4.84 -16.96 14.32
C TRP A 36 3.36 -16.97 14.72
N GLN A 37 2.85 -15.80 15.12
CA GLN A 37 1.44 -15.53 15.36
C GLN A 37 1.03 -14.25 14.63
N LEU A 38 -0.16 -14.24 14.05
CA LEU A 38 -0.76 -13.09 13.41
C LEU A 38 -1.71 -12.39 14.38
N VAL A 39 -1.38 -11.15 14.74
CA VAL A 39 -2.23 -10.26 15.52
C VAL A 39 -2.93 -9.29 14.59
N HIS A 40 -4.26 -9.35 14.55
CA HIS A 40 -5.08 -8.35 13.90
C HIS A 40 -5.61 -7.34 14.91
N THR A 41 -5.22 -6.06 14.78
CA THR A 41 -5.65 -5.04 15.74
C THR A 41 -7.13 -4.68 15.61
N GLY A 42 -7.73 -4.82 14.42
CA GLY A 42 -9.11 -4.42 14.15
C GLY A 42 -9.30 -2.93 13.86
N GLN A 43 -8.25 -2.23 13.43
CA GLN A 43 -8.32 -0.79 13.10
C GLN A 43 -9.33 -0.45 11.98
N HIS A 44 -9.52 -1.32 10.97
CA HIS A 44 -10.54 -1.17 9.93
C HIS A 44 -11.70 -2.17 10.12
N TYR A 45 -12.94 -1.66 10.08
CA TYR A 45 -14.14 -2.34 10.59
C TYR A 45 -14.82 -3.31 9.60
N ASP A 46 -14.38 -3.39 8.34
CA ASP A 46 -15.05 -4.24 7.36
C ASP A 46 -14.60 -5.71 7.44
N TYR A 47 -15.09 -6.40 8.46
CA TYR A 47 -14.94 -7.84 8.67
C TYR A 47 -15.55 -8.67 7.52
N ILE A 48 -16.56 -8.14 6.81
CA ILE A 48 -17.13 -8.81 5.63
C ILE A 48 -16.17 -8.74 4.43
N MET A 49 -15.48 -7.60 4.23
CA MET A 49 -14.40 -7.52 3.24
C MET A 49 -13.14 -8.32 3.65
N SER A 50 -12.96 -8.59 4.95
CA SER A 50 -11.79 -9.33 5.44
C SER A 50 -11.78 -10.78 4.96
N LYS A 51 -12.89 -11.54 5.03
CA LYS A 51 -12.85 -12.98 4.70
C LYS A 51 -12.46 -13.27 3.24
N VAL A 52 -13.02 -12.54 2.29
CA VAL A 52 -12.69 -12.68 0.85
C VAL A 52 -11.22 -12.33 0.62
N PHE A 53 -10.75 -11.28 1.28
CA PHE A 53 -9.39 -10.80 1.14
C PHE A 53 -8.34 -11.75 1.76
N PHE A 54 -8.62 -12.33 2.94
CA PHE A 54 -7.79 -13.36 3.54
C PHE A 54 -7.70 -14.61 2.64
N LYS A 55 -8.83 -14.99 2.02
CA LYS A 55 -8.87 -16.09 1.05
C LYS A 55 -8.04 -15.79 -0.19
N ASP A 56 -8.19 -14.61 -0.79
CA ASP A 56 -7.46 -14.20 -1.99
C ASP A 56 -5.94 -14.20 -1.76
N LEU A 57 -5.50 -13.71 -0.59
CA LEU A 57 -4.10 -13.65 -0.18
C LEU A 57 -3.56 -14.96 0.40
N GLU A 58 -4.41 -15.96 0.61
CA GLU A 58 -4.06 -17.24 1.24
C GLU A 58 -3.41 -17.07 2.63
N ILE A 59 -3.87 -16.09 3.39
CA ILE A 59 -3.46 -15.85 4.77
C ILE A 59 -4.42 -16.59 5.71
N PRO A 60 -3.92 -17.30 6.74
CA PRO A 60 -4.79 -17.87 7.76
C PRO A 60 -5.50 -16.78 8.55
N GLN A 61 -6.57 -17.17 9.27
CA GLN A 61 -7.22 -16.29 10.23
C GLN A 61 -6.21 -15.80 11.28
N PRO A 62 -6.38 -14.59 11.81
CA PRO A 62 -5.50 -14.10 12.86
C PRO A 62 -5.61 -14.98 14.11
N ASP A 63 -4.47 -15.29 14.73
CA ASP A 63 -4.43 -16.01 16.00
C ASP A 63 -5.03 -15.18 17.14
N ILE A 64 -4.91 -13.86 17.03
CA ILE A 64 -5.40 -12.90 18.04
C ILE A 64 -6.06 -11.71 17.33
N TYR A 65 -7.28 -11.37 17.75
CA TYR A 65 -8.00 -10.18 17.31
C TYR A 65 -8.19 -9.21 18.48
N LEU A 66 -7.69 -7.98 18.38
CA LEU A 66 -7.74 -6.99 19.47
C LEU A 66 -9.04 -6.17 19.49
N GLY A 67 -9.78 -6.11 18.38
CA GLY A 67 -11.09 -5.44 18.33
C GLY A 67 -11.07 -3.93 18.62
N VAL A 68 -9.98 -3.21 18.31
CA VAL A 68 -9.83 -1.79 18.71
C VAL A 68 -10.78 -0.81 18.00
N GLY A 69 -11.20 -1.16 16.78
CA GLY A 69 -12.12 -0.39 15.96
C GLY A 69 -11.57 0.93 15.42
N SER A 70 -12.49 1.74 14.87
CA SER A 70 -12.22 3.10 14.41
C SER A 70 -12.22 4.11 15.57
N GLY A 71 -11.55 5.24 15.37
CA GLY A 71 -11.47 6.34 16.35
C GLY A 71 -10.56 7.44 15.84
N THR A 72 -10.37 8.50 16.63
CA THR A 72 -9.32 9.49 16.34
C THR A 72 -7.93 8.82 16.41
N HIS A 73 -6.90 9.46 15.85
CA HIS A 73 -5.53 8.93 15.88
C HIS A 73 -5.10 8.55 17.30
N SER A 74 -5.28 9.45 18.28
CA SER A 74 -4.88 9.19 19.67
C SER A 74 -5.69 8.06 20.31
N GLN A 75 -7.02 8.03 20.11
CA GLN A 75 -7.87 6.98 20.68
C GLN A 75 -7.49 5.60 20.13
N GLN A 76 -7.31 5.50 18.82
CA GLN A 76 -6.98 4.24 18.17
C GLN A 76 -5.59 3.75 18.59
N THR A 77 -4.58 4.62 18.58
CA THR A 77 -3.22 4.28 19.03
C THR A 77 -3.23 3.80 20.48
N ALA A 78 -3.90 4.52 21.39
CA ALA A 78 -3.97 4.13 22.81
C ALA A 78 -4.65 2.77 23.02
N ARG A 79 -5.77 2.50 22.33
CA ARG A 79 -6.45 1.20 22.42
C ARG A 79 -5.59 0.06 21.91
N VAL A 80 -4.88 0.25 20.79
CA VAL A 80 -3.93 -0.77 20.29
C VAL A 80 -2.85 -1.02 21.32
N MET A 81 -2.26 0.02 21.92
CA MET A 81 -1.22 -0.15 22.95
C MET A 81 -1.72 -0.94 24.15
N MET A 82 -2.89 -0.59 24.71
CA MET A 82 -3.46 -1.28 25.87
C MET A 82 -3.74 -2.76 25.61
N GLU A 83 -4.30 -3.10 24.44
CA GLU A 83 -4.63 -4.49 24.13
C GLU A 83 -3.42 -5.30 23.65
N PHE A 84 -2.51 -4.68 22.90
CA PHE A 84 -1.32 -5.35 22.39
C PHE A 84 -0.31 -5.62 23.50
N GLU A 85 -0.18 -4.75 24.50
CA GLU A 85 0.69 -5.00 25.66
C GLU A 85 0.32 -6.28 26.41
N LYS A 86 -0.99 -6.56 26.58
CA LYS A 86 -1.48 -7.83 27.14
C LYS A 86 -1.00 -9.04 26.32
N VAL A 87 -0.98 -8.91 24.99
CA VAL A 87 -0.43 -9.94 24.09
C VAL A 87 1.07 -10.12 24.32
N LEU A 88 1.83 -9.03 24.46
CA LEU A 88 3.28 -9.11 24.69
C LEU A 88 3.60 -9.81 26.03
N PHE A 89 2.87 -9.49 27.11
CA PHE A 89 3.04 -10.17 28.40
C PHE A 89 2.70 -11.66 28.35
N ARG A 90 1.65 -12.04 27.62
CA ARG A 90 1.21 -13.43 27.49
C ARG A 90 2.10 -14.24 26.57
N GLU A 91 2.38 -13.72 25.38
CA GLU A 91 3.04 -14.46 24.30
C GLU A 91 4.56 -14.42 24.39
N LYS A 92 5.14 -13.41 25.05
CA LYS A 92 6.58 -13.17 25.22
C LYS A 92 7.38 -13.42 23.94
N PRO A 93 7.08 -12.71 22.83
CA PRO A 93 7.76 -12.92 21.57
C PRO A 93 9.24 -12.53 21.65
N ASN A 94 10.07 -13.19 20.82
CA ASN A 94 11.46 -12.79 20.64
C ASN A 94 11.59 -11.59 19.68
N LEU A 95 10.58 -11.35 18.85
CA LEU A 95 10.57 -10.30 17.85
C LEU A 95 9.13 -9.87 17.56
N VAL A 96 8.89 -8.56 17.49
CA VAL A 96 7.65 -7.99 16.96
C VAL A 96 7.93 -7.48 15.56
N MET A 97 7.15 -7.93 14.58
CA MET A 97 7.26 -7.49 13.19
C MET A 97 6.06 -6.63 12.82
N VAL A 98 6.34 -5.39 12.47
CA VAL A 98 5.36 -4.40 12.02
C VAL A 98 5.63 -4.03 10.57
N VAL A 99 4.58 -3.64 9.84
CA VAL A 99 4.68 -3.34 8.40
C VAL A 99 4.04 -2.00 8.08
N GLY A 100 4.68 -1.19 7.23
CA GLY A 100 4.17 0.13 6.82
C GLY A 100 4.07 1.12 7.97
N ASP A 101 3.02 1.96 7.98
CA ASP A 101 3.03 3.24 8.69
C ASP A 101 1.66 3.66 9.28
N VAL A 102 0.75 2.70 9.49
CA VAL A 102 -0.56 2.99 10.11
C VAL A 102 -0.43 3.14 11.63
N ASN A 103 -1.45 3.70 12.28
CA ASN A 103 -1.50 3.85 13.75
C ASN A 103 -1.21 2.53 14.49
N SER A 104 -1.71 1.41 13.98
CA SER A 104 -1.42 0.08 14.55
C SER A 104 0.06 -0.31 14.48
N THR A 105 0.78 0.09 13.43
CA THR A 105 2.23 -0.12 13.31
C THR A 105 2.96 0.68 14.39
N LEU A 106 2.62 1.96 14.54
CA LEU A 106 3.19 2.84 15.57
C LEU A 106 2.93 2.30 16.98
N ALA A 107 1.67 2.01 17.29
CA ALA A 107 1.26 1.53 18.60
C ALA A 107 1.98 0.23 19.00
N ALA A 108 2.04 -0.74 18.07
CA ALA A 108 2.70 -2.02 18.33
C ALA A 108 4.22 -1.86 18.53
N ALA A 109 4.87 -1.02 17.73
CA ALA A 109 6.30 -0.74 17.88
C ALA A 109 6.58 -0.04 19.23
N LEU A 110 5.77 0.95 19.61
CA LEU A 110 5.92 1.64 20.91
C LEU A 110 5.76 0.68 22.10
N SER A 111 4.73 -0.18 22.09
CA SER A 111 4.52 -1.17 23.15
C SER A 111 5.67 -2.18 23.23
N ALA A 112 6.18 -2.66 22.08
CA ALA A 112 7.32 -3.58 22.05
C ALA A 112 8.60 -2.93 22.57
N ALA A 113 8.88 -1.69 22.15
CA ALA A 113 10.07 -0.94 22.56
C ALA A 113 10.11 -0.71 24.08
N LYS A 114 8.97 -0.34 24.69
CA LYS A 114 8.89 -0.14 26.16
C LYS A 114 9.11 -1.41 26.97
N LEU A 115 8.90 -2.59 26.37
CA LEU A 115 9.17 -3.88 26.98
C LEU A 115 10.52 -4.48 26.56
N ASN A 116 11.37 -3.70 25.85
CA ASN A 116 12.66 -4.13 25.32
C ASN A 116 12.57 -5.39 24.44
N ILE A 117 11.47 -5.52 23.68
CA ILE A 117 11.30 -6.60 22.71
C ILE A 117 11.81 -6.11 21.35
N PRO A 118 12.71 -6.83 20.68
CA PRO A 118 13.23 -6.43 19.38
C PRO A 118 12.14 -6.17 18.34
N ILE A 119 12.34 -5.16 17.49
CA ILE A 119 11.38 -4.73 16.47
C ILE A 119 11.97 -4.88 15.07
N ALA A 120 11.23 -5.57 14.20
CA ALA A 120 11.46 -5.58 12.75
C ALA A 120 10.41 -4.71 12.06
N HIS A 121 10.86 -3.66 11.36
CA HIS A 121 9.99 -2.79 10.57
C HIS A 121 10.17 -3.07 9.09
N ILE A 122 9.10 -3.53 8.44
CA ILE A 122 9.05 -3.78 7.00
C ILE A 122 8.49 -2.56 6.28
N GLU A 123 9.11 -2.21 5.14
CA GLU A 123 8.86 -0.97 4.39
C GLU A 123 9.41 0.27 5.12
N ALA A 124 10.58 0.11 5.75
CA ALA A 124 11.28 1.14 6.49
C ALA A 124 11.90 2.21 5.57
N GLY A 125 12.11 3.42 6.09
CA GLY A 125 12.95 4.46 5.46
C GLY A 125 12.31 5.28 4.33
N LEU A 126 11.07 5.02 3.93
CA LEU A 126 10.38 5.87 2.94
C LEU A 126 10.10 7.26 3.53
N ARG A 127 10.24 8.35 2.76
CA ARG A 127 10.00 9.72 3.27
C ARG A 127 9.23 10.54 2.25
N SER A 128 8.11 11.09 2.68
CA SER A 128 7.43 12.17 1.94
C SER A 128 7.95 13.55 2.33
N TYR A 129 8.58 13.65 3.51
CA TYR A 129 8.97 14.89 4.18
C TYR A 129 7.81 15.82 4.55
N ASP A 130 6.56 15.39 4.38
CA ASP A 130 5.38 16.13 4.81
C ASP A 130 4.90 15.66 6.20
N ARG A 131 5.35 16.35 7.25
CA ARG A 131 4.97 16.06 8.64
C ARG A 131 3.50 16.33 8.98
N ARG A 132 2.72 16.91 8.06
CA ARG A 132 1.26 17.02 8.23
C ARG A 132 0.56 15.67 7.98
N MET A 133 1.22 14.74 7.30
CA MET A 133 0.71 13.38 7.11
C MET A 133 0.91 12.53 8.37
N PRO A 134 -0.17 11.98 8.97
CA PRO A 134 -0.04 11.07 10.11
C PRO A 134 0.87 9.88 9.82
N GLU A 135 0.85 9.35 8.59
CA GLU A 135 1.70 8.25 8.16
C GLU A 135 3.19 8.62 8.17
N GLU A 136 3.55 9.86 7.84
CA GLU A 136 4.95 10.31 7.91
C GLU A 136 5.45 10.37 9.35
N ILE A 137 4.60 10.84 10.28
CA ILE A 137 4.92 10.85 11.72
C ILE A 137 5.14 9.41 12.21
N ASN A 138 4.18 8.51 11.92
CA ASN A 138 4.24 7.12 12.32
C ASN A 138 5.51 6.44 11.80
N ARG A 139 5.82 6.61 10.52
CA ARG A 139 6.96 5.93 9.88
C ARG A 139 8.29 6.34 10.50
N VAL A 140 8.51 7.65 10.71
CA VAL A 140 9.74 8.13 11.33
C VAL A 140 9.89 7.62 12.76
N VAL A 141 8.81 7.63 13.55
CA VAL A 141 8.88 7.14 14.94
C VAL A 141 9.18 5.64 14.96
N VAL A 142 8.52 4.84 14.12
CA VAL A 142 8.76 3.39 14.07
C VAL A 142 10.19 3.07 13.60
N ASP A 143 10.70 3.78 12.59
CA ASP A 143 12.08 3.59 12.10
C ASP A 143 13.11 3.84 13.23
N VAL A 144 12.91 4.88 14.06
CA VAL A 144 13.81 5.16 15.20
C VAL A 144 13.77 4.06 16.27
N LEU A 145 12.60 3.46 16.49
CA LEU A 145 12.41 2.41 17.49
C LEU A 145 12.88 1.04 17.01
N ALA A 146 12.99 0.83 15.70
CA ALA A 146 13.27 -0.48 15.12
C ALA A 146 14.73 -0.93 15.31
N ASP A 147 14.90 -2.23 15.46
CA ASP A 147 16.21 -2.89 15.50
C ASP A 147 16.62 -3.41 14.13
N TYR A 148 15.63 -3.78 13.32
CA TYR A 148 15.82 -4.26 11.96
C TYR A 148 14.89 -3.50 11.00
N LEU A 149 15.49 -2.70 10.14
CA LEU A 149 14.82 -1.85 9.16
C LEU A 149 14.95 -2.49 7.79
N PHE A 150 13.86 -3.08 7.30
CA PHE A 150 13.80 -3.74 6.01
C PHE A 150 13.28 -2.76 4.96
N THR A 151 14.19 -2.31 4.11
CA THR A 151 13.93 -1.21 3.18
C THR A 151 13.58 -1.71 1.78
N PRO A 152 12.66 -1.01 1.09
CA PRO A 152 12.21 -1.40 -0.24
C PRO A 152 13.13 -0.90 -1.36
N THR A 153 13.96 0.12 -1.09
CA THR A 153 14.75 0.83 -2.11
C THR A 153 16.04 1.39 -1.54
N ILE A 154 16.98 1.75 -2.44
CA ILE A 154 18.24 2.40 -2.07
C ILE A 154 17.97 3.77 -1.45
N ASP A 155 17.06 4.57 -2.00
CA ASP A 155 16.71 5.89 -1.45
C ASP A 155 16.20 5.79 0.00
N ALA A 156 15.46 4.74 0.33
CA ALA A 156 15.02 4.49 1.70
C ALA A 156 16.19 4.21 2.66
N ASN A 157 17.25 3.52 2.20
CA ASN A 157 18.48 3.38 3.00
C ASN A 157 19.14 4.72 3.25
N GLU A 158 19.23 5.56 2.21
CA GLU A 158 19.90 6.86 2.32
C GLU A 158 19.14 7.80 3.26
N ASN A 159 17.80 7.72 3.29
CA ASN A 159 16.99 8.45 4.27
C ASN A 159 17.34 8.05 5.71
N LEU A 160 17.35 6.74 5.98
CA LEU A 160 17.66 6.22 7.32
C LEU A 160 19.08 6.61 7.76
N LYS A 161 20.06 6.50 6.86
CA LYS A 161 21.45 6.93 7.13
C LYS A 161 21.54 8.43 7.45
N LYS A 162 20.84 9.28 6.69
CA LYS A 162 20.80 10.74 6.94
C LYS A 162 20.18 11.07 8.30
N GLU A 163 19.28 10.23 8.78
CA GLU A 163 18.64 10.35 10.11
C GLU A 163 19.49 9.76 11.24
N GLY A 164 20.69 9.26 10.94
CA GLY A 164 21.62 8.71 11.92
C GLY A 164 21.36 7.26 12.31
N ILE A 165 20.51 6.53 11.58
CA ILE A 165 20.28 5.11 11.83
C ILE A 165 21.54 4.31 11.45
N PRO A 166 22.08 3.46 12.35
CA PRO A 166 23.26 2.66 12.07
C PRO A 166 23.06 1.70 10.89
N LYS A 167 24.10 1.53 10.07
CA LYS A 167 24.05 0.74 8.82
C LYS A 167 23.69 -0.72 9.08
N GLU A 168 24.14 -1.29 10.18
CA GLU A 168 23.89 -2.66 10.61
C GLU A 168 22.42 -2.96 10.91
N LYS A 169 21.61 -1.92 11.14
CA LYS A 169 20.16 -2.06 11.30
C LYS A 169 19.42 -2.07 9.96
N ILE A 170 20.07 -1.68 8.85
CA ILE A 170 19.41 -1.40 7.57
C ILE A 170 19.65 -2.54 6.57
N PHE A 171 18.56 -3.14 6.09
CA PHE A 171 18.58 -4.29 5.19
C PHE A 171 17.79 -3.99 3.91
N LEU A 172 18.48 -3.81 2.79
CA LEU A 172 17.85 -3.67 1.48
C LEU A 172 17.30 -5.02 1.02
N VAL A 173 15.97 -5.13 0.96
CA VAL A 173 15.30 -6.40 0.62
C VAL A 173 14.38 -6.30 -0.60
N GLY A 174 14.06 -5.09 -1.04
CA GLY A 174 12.99 -4.86 -2.02
C GLY A 174 11.63 -4.78 -1.34
N ASP A 175 10.57 -4.56 -2.12
CA ASP A 175 9.24 -4.35 -1.54
C ASP A 175 8.39 -5.63 -1.53
N VAL A 176 7.93 -6.03 -0.35
CA VAL A 176 7.03 -7.19 -0.14
C VAL A 176 5.66 -7.03 -0.82
N MET A 177 5.22 -5.82 -1.14
CA MET A 177 4.05 -5.61 -1.98
C MET A 177 4.25 -6.21 -3.38
N VAL A 178 5.49 -6.23 -3.89
CA VAL A 178 5.82 -6.82 -5.19
C VAL A 178 5.66 -8.33 -5.17
N ASP A 179 6.08 -9.00 -4.08
CA ASP A 179 5.87 -10.44 -3.88
C ASP A 179 4.36 -10.77 -4.02
N THR A 180 3.51 -10.00 -3.35
CA THR A 180 2.06 -10.19 -3.40
C THR A 180 1.48 -9.89 -4.78
N LEU A 181 1.88 -8.77 -5.38
CA LEU A 181 1.44 -8.36 -6.70
C LEU A 181 1.75 -9.42 -7.75
N LEU A 182 3.00 -9.88 -7.83
CA LEU A 182 3.43 -10.87 -8.82
C LEU A 182 2.73 -12.21 -8.61
N LYS A 183 2.52 -12.62 -7.35
CA LYS A 183 1.74 -13.83 -7.04
C LYS A 183 0.29 -13.71 -7.50
N LEU A 184 -0.35 -12.57 -7.27
CA LEU A 184 -1.76 -12.36 -7.57
C LEU A 184 -2.02 -11.97 -9.04
N LYS A 185 -1.01 -11.51 -9.78
CA LYS A 185 -1.06 -11.21 -11.22
C LYS A 185 -1.59 -12.37 -12.05
N THR A 186 -1.13 -13.60 -11.80
CA THR A 186 -1.63 -14.78 -12.54
C THR A 186 -3.07 -15.12 -12.17
N LYS A 187 -3.48 -14.87 -10.93
CA LYS A 187 -4.85 -15.11 -10.48
C LYS A 187 -5.83 -14.07 -11.05
N SER A 188 -5.42 -12.79 -11.10
CA SER A 188 -6.27 -11.70 -11.60
C SER A 188 -6.64 -11.87 -13.07
N GLN A 189 -5.77 -12.51 -13.88
CA GLN A 189 -6.06 -12.83 -15.28
C GLN A 189 -7.33 -13.68 -15.48
N LYS A 190 -7.77 -14.43 -14.46
CA LYS A 190 -9.02 -15.22 -14.50
C LYS A 190 -10.27 -14.37 -14.22
N SER A 191 -10.10 -13.12 -13.79
CA SER A 191 -11.22 -12.21 -13.55
C SER A 191 -11.99 -11.93 -14.84
N LYS A 192 -13.32 -11.96 -14.74
CA LYS A 192 -14.24 -11.65 -15.83
C LYS A 192 -14.59 -10.16 -15.91
N ILE A 193 -13.94 -9.29 -15.12
CA ILE A 193 -14.33 -7.89 -14.95
C ILE A 193 -14.33 -7.09 -16.26
N LEU A 194 -13.31 -7.28 -17.11
CA LEU A 194 -13.24 -6.60 -18.42
C LEU A 194 -14.44 -6.94 -19.28
N ARG A 195 -14.81 -8.23 -19.37
CA ARG A 195 -15.97 -8.69 -20.12
C ARG A 195 -17.28 -8.17 -19.51
N LYS A 196 -17.41 -8.16 -18.18
CA LYS A 196 -18.59 -7.64 -17.48
C LYS A 196 -18.81 -6.14 -17.75
N LEU A 197 -17.73 -5.38 -17.90
CA LEU A 197 -17.77 -3.94 -18.14
C LEU A 197 -17.61 -3.57 -19.62
N ASN A 198 -17.52 -4.56 -20.51
CA ASN A 198 -17.25 -4.38 -21.95
C ASN A 198 -16.00 -3.51 -22.23
N LEU A 199 -14.94 -3.71 -21.46
CA LEU A 199 -13.67 -2.99 -21.58
C LEU A 199 -12.63 -3.80 -22.34
N ARG A 200 -11.77 -3.12 -23.09
CA ARG A 200 -10.63 -3.71 -23.80
C ARG A 200 -9.30 -3.14 -23.30
N ARG A 201 -8.25 -3.93 -23.46
CA ARG A 201 -6.88 -3.58 -23.06
C ARG A 201 -6.45 -2.28 -23.76
N GLY A 202 -6.08 -1.29 -22.96
CA GLY A 202 -5.55 0.00 -23.43
C GLY A 202 -6.59 1.00 -23.89
N GLU A 203 -7.89 0.70 -23.77
CA GLU A 203 -8.98 1.56 -24.22
C GLU A 203 -9.68 2.31 -23.07
N TYR A 204 -9.13 2.28 -21.86
CA TYR A 204 -9.64 3.04 -20.71
C TYR A 204 -8.51 3.49 -19.78
N ALA A 205 -8.73 4.58 -19.06
CA ALA A 205 -7.92 4.97 -17.92
C ALA A 205 -8.55 4.45 -16.61
N LEU A 206 -7.74 4.13 -15.60
CA LEU A 206 -8.23 3.72 -14.28
C LEU A 206 -7.96 4.84 -13.26
N LEU A 207 -8.96 5.17 -12.45
CA LEU A 207 -8.87 6.20 -11.42
C LEU A 207 -9.05 5.60 -10.02
N THR A 208 -8.23 6.06 -9.08
CA THR A 208 -8.47 5.94 -7.64
C THR A 208 -8.25 7.28 -6.96
N LEU A 209 -9.16 7.68 -6.07
CA LEU A 209 -9.12 8.99 -5.42
C LEU A 209 -9.83 8.88 -4.07
N HIS A 210 -9.12 9.15 -2.98
CA HIS A 210 -9.63 8.94 -1.61
C HIS A 210 -8.90 9.74 -0.51
N ARG A 211 -7.79 10.42 -0.81
CA ARG A 211 -7.01 11.18 0.17
C ARG A 211 -7.80 12.43 0.61
N PRO A 212 -7.89 12.71 1.93
CA PRO A 212 -8.59 13.87 2.48
C PRO A 212 -8.27 15.20 1.78
N SER A 213 -6.99 15.47 1.52
CA SER A 213 -6.51 16.68 0.86
C SER A 213 -7.12 16.93 -0.52
N ASN A 214 -7.50 15.85 -1.22
CA ASN A 214 -8.11 15.92 -2.54
C ASN A 214 -9.64 15.90 -2.50
N VAL A 215 -10.24 15.10 -1.61
CA VAL A 215 -11.68 14.81 -1.69
C VAL A 215 -12.53 15.56 -0.67
N ASP A 216 -11.96 16.08 0.42
CA ASP A 216 -12.75 16.75 1.47
C ASP A 216 -12.94 18.26 1.22
N TYR A 217 -12.07 18.85 0.39
CA TYR A 217 -12.11 20.26 0.03
C TYR A 217 -12.73 20.40 -1.36
N GLU A 218 -13.85 21.10 -1.44
CA GLU A 218 -14.65 21.23 -2.67
C GLU A 218 -13.84 21.79 -3.84
N GLU A 219 -13.03 22.83 -3.59
CA GLU A 219 -12.21 23.47 -4.62
C GLU A 219 -11.18 22.50 -5.22
N ASN A 220 -10.44 21.76 -4.39
CA ASN A 220 -9.44 20.79 -4.84
C ASN A 220 -10.10 19.66 -5.62
N PHE A 221 -11.23 19.16 -5.11
CA PHE A 221 -11.98 18.11 -5.76
C PHE A 221 -12.48 18.56 -7.14
N LEU A 222 -13.04 19.76 -7.22
CA LEU A 222 -13.50 20.39 -8.47
C LEU A 222 -12.41 20.51 -9.54
N LYS A 223 -11.20 20.94 -9.15
CA LYS A 223 -10.06 21.04 -10.07
C LYS A 223 -9.72 19.68 -10.70
N ILE A 224 -9.72 18.62 -9.90
CA ILE A 224 -9.47 17.25 -10.38
C ILE A 224 -10.62 16.78 -11.27
N ILE A 225 -11.88 16.94 -10.84
CA ILE A 225 -13.04 16.54 -11.64
C ILE A 225 -13.08 17.27 -13.00
N SER A 226 -12.71 18.55 -13.03
CA SER A 226 -12.62 19.32 -14.28
C SER A 226 -11.63 18.68 -15.25
N ALA A 227 -10.44 18.30 -14.77
CA ALA A 227 -9.45 17.61 -15.59
C ALA A 227 -9.95 16.24 -16.08
N LEU A 228 -10.59 15.47 -15.20
CA LEU A 228 -11.14 14.16 -15.54
C LEU A 228 -12.22 14.25 -16.63
N LYS A 229 -13.08 15.27 -16.59
CA LYS A 229 -14.10 15.51 -17.62
C LYS A 229 -13.51 15.80 -18.99
N GLU A 230 -12.37 16.50 -19.05
CA GLU A 230 -11.70 16.77 -20.31
C GLU A 230 -11.06 15.49 -20.86
N ILE A 231 -10.34 14.75 -20.01
CA ILE A 231 -9.69 13.49 -20.36
C ILE A 231 -10.74 12.46 -20.81
N SER A 232 -11.90 12.41 -20.16
CA SER A 232 -12.94 11.43 -20.44
C SER A 232 -13.60 11.59 -21.81
N ARG A 233 -13.43 12.75 -22.47
CA ARG A 233 -13.82 12.94 -23.87
C ARG A 233 -12.95 12.17 -24.85
N ARG A 234 -11.70 11.85 -24.47
CA ARG A 234 -10.74 11.11 -25.31
C ARG A 234 -10.67 9.64 -24.96
N ILE A 235 -10.86 9.28 -23.69
CA ILE A 235 -10.80 7.89 -23.22
C ILE A 235 -11.77 7.66 -22.06
N PRO A 236 -12.53 6.55 -22.03
CA PRO A 236 -13.32 6.18 -20.86
C PRO A 236 -12.49 6.12 -19.57
N ILE A 237 -13.01 6.68 -18.48
CA ILE A 237 -12.36 6.62 -17.17
C ILE A 237 -13.14 5.67 -16.28
N VAL A 238 -12.51 4.58 -15.85
CA VAL A 238 -13.09 3.63 -14.90
C VAL A 238 -12.72 4.07 -13.49
N PHE A 239 -13.72 4.31 -12.64
CA PHE A 239 -13.52 4.84 -11.29
C PHE A 239 -14.25 4.01 -10.23
N PRO A 240 -13.59 2.99 -9.65
CA PRO A 240 -14.03 2.32 -8.43
C PRO A 240 -13.96 3.29 -7.24
N ALA A 241 -15.05 4.03 -7.01
CA ALA A 241 -15.04 5.16 -6.10
C ALA A 241 -15.14 4.72 -4.64
N HIS A 242 -14.19 5.16 -3.83
CA HIS A 242 -14.18 4.92 -2.38
C HIS A 242 -15.43 5.54 -1.72
N PRO A 243 -16.01 4.92 -0.66
CA PRO A 243 -17.22 5.45 -0.01
C PRO A 243 -17.10 6.92 0.45
N ARG A 244 -15.92 7.32 0.97
CA ARG A 244 -15.63 8.73 1.30
C ARG A 244 -15.82 9.66 0.10
N THR A 245 -15.24 9.29 -1.04
CA THR A 245 -15.29 10.11 -2.26
C THR A 245 -16.71 10.20 -2.79
N ARG A 246 -17.46 9.08 -2.78
CA ARG A 246 -18.89 9.08 -3.15
C ARG A 246 -19.72 10.02 -2.28
N LYS A 247 -19.54 9.96 -0.96
CA LYS A 247 -20.22 10.86 -0.02
C LYS A 247 -19.91 12.33 -0.31
N ASN A 248 -18.65 12.66 -0.61
CA ASN A 248 -18.26 14.02 -0.94
C ASN A 248 -18.77 14.45 -2.33
N MET A 249 -18.87 13.54 -3.30
CA MET A 249 -19.51 13.82 -4.60
C MET A 249 -20.98 14.20 -4.46
N GLU A 250 -21.72 13.52 -3.57
CA GLU A 250 -23.10 13.86 -3.25
C GLU A 250 -23.18 15.22 -2.53
N LYS A 251 -22.33 15.43 -1.52
CA LYS A 251 -22.24 16.69 -0.76
C LYS A 251 -22.01 17.90 -1.67
N PHE A 252 -21.09 17.79 -2.63
CA PHE A 252 -20.75 18.86 -3.58
C PHE A 252 -21.67 18.89 -4.81
N LYS A 253 -22.78 18.13 -4.81
CA LYS A 253 -23.77 18.10 -5.90
C LYS A 253 -23.18 17.72 -7.27
N MET A 254 -22.20 16.81 -7.29
CA MET A 254 -21.47 16.37 -8.50
C MET A 254 -22.17 15.24 -9.28
N GLY A 255 -23.50 15.09 -9.17
CA GLY A 255 -24.24 13.97 -9.76
C GLY A 255 -24.06 13.80 -11.27
N ARG A 256 -23.77 14.88 -12.00
CA ARG A 256 -23.59 14.90 -13.46
C ARG A 256 -22.26 14.34 -13.96
N ILE A 257 -21.36 13.92 -13.07
CA ILE A 257 -20.07 13.34 -13.46
C ILE A 257 -20.23 12.05 -14.30
N LYS A 258 -21.35 11.33 -14.14
CA LYS A 258 -21.69 10.11 -14.90
C LYS A 258 -21.93 10.38 -16.39
N GLU A 259 -22.31 11.60 -16.76
CA GLU A 259 -22.66 11.98 -18.13
C GLU A 259 -21.41 12.19 -19.02
N GLY A 260 -20.20 12.21 -18.44
CA GLY A 260 -18.97 12.62 -19.14
C GLY A 260 -18.06 11.51 -19.65
N GLY A 261 -18.44 10.23 -19.64
CA GLY A 261 -17.51 9.12 -19.94
C GLY A 261 -16.68 8.64 -18.73
N ILE A 262 -17.13 8.99 -17.52
CA ILE A 262 -16.57 8.52 -16.25
C ILE A 262 -17.49 7.44 -15.67
N HIS A 263 -17.01 6.21 -15.65
CA HIS A 263 -17.73 5.03 -15.17
C HIS A 263 -17.47 4.82 -13.68
N LEU A 264 -18.39 5.31 -12.85
CA LEU A 264 -18.37 5.06 -11.41
C LEU A 264 -18.75 3.61 -11.11
N LEU A 265 -17.86 2.91 -10.41
CA LEU A 265 -18.06 1.53 -9.95
C LEU A 265 -18.07 1.48 -8.43
N GLU A 266 -18.74 0.46 -7.88
CA GLU A 266 -18.58 0.11 -6.46
C GLU A 266 -17.13 -0.31 -6.18
N PRO A 267 -16.65 -0.20 -4.92
CA PRO A 267 -15.35 -0.71 -4.53
C PRO A 267 -15.17 -2.18 -4.96
N LEU A 268 -14.05 -2.46 -5.63
CA LEU A 268 -13.77 -3.78 -6.20
C LEU A 268 -12.89 -4.63 -5.29
N GLY A 269 -13.06 -5.95 -5.39
CA GLY A 269 -12.09 -6.92 -4.87
C GLY A 269 -10.72 -6.75 -5.55
N TYR A 270 -9.65 -7.16 -4.88
CA TYR A 270 -8.28 -6.90 -5.36
C TYR A 270 -8.01 -7.54 -6.72
N LEU A 271 -8.47 -8.77 -6.97
CA LEU A 271 -8.22 -9.46 -8.24
C LEU A 271 -8.89 -8.77 -9.43
N ASP A 272 -10.14 -8.33 -9.28
CA ASP A 272 -10.86 -7.57 -10.31
C ASP A 272 -10.17 -6.21 -10.54
N PHE A 273 -9.79 -5.53 -9.46
CA PHE A 273 -9.10 -4.25 -9.54
C PHE A 273 -7.72 -4.39 -10.23
N LEU A 274 -6.93 -5.41 -9.88
CA LEU A 274 -5.64 -5.68 -10.51
C LEU A 274 -5.80 -6.01 -12.00
N GLN A 275 -6.85 -6.77 -12.37
CA GLN A 275 -7.14 -7.04 -13.77
C GLN A 275 -7.49 -5.76 -14.55
N LEU A 276 -8.22 -4.82 -13.93
CA LEU A 276 -8.46 -3.50 -14.51
C LEU A 276 -7.16 -2.69 -14.62
N MET A 277 -6.31 -2.70 -13.62
CA MET A 277 -5.04 -1.95 -13.66
C MET A 277 -4.14 -2.46 -14.78
N MET A 278 -3.90 -3.77 -14.82
CA MET A 278 -3.03 -4.43 -15.81
C MET A 278 -3.46 -4.23 -17.26
N ASN A 279 -4.71 -3.87 -17.50
CA ASN A 279 -5.27 -3.66 -18.83
C ASN A 279 -5.63 -2.19 -19.12
N SER A 280 -5.42 -1.27 -18.17
CA SER A 280 -5.64 0.16 -18.37
C SER A 280 -4.57 0.78 -19.26
N LYS A 281 -4.92 1.83 -20.02
CA LYS A 281 -3.97 2.66 -20.77
C LYS A 281 -2.98 3.34 -19.83
N PHE A 282 -3.50 3.90 -18.74
CA PHE A 282 -2.75 4.51 -17.65
C PHE A 282 -3.62 4.60 -16.40
N VAL A 283 -2.99 4.91 -15.27
CA VAL A 283 -3.63 5.07 -13.97
C VAL A 283 -3.50 6.52 -13.50
N MET A 284 -4.57 7.05 -12.92
CA MET A 284 -4.56 8.27 -12.11
C MET A 284 -4.85 7.89 -10.66
N THR A 285 -4.02 8.33 -9.72
CA THR A 285 -4.13 7.88 -8.33
C THR A 285 -3.61 8.88 -7.32
N ASP A 286 -4.17 8.85 -6.10
CA ASP A 286 -3.59 9.45 -4.90
C ASP A 286 -3.15 8.39 -3.87
N SER A 287 -3.15 7.12 -4.26
CA SER A 287 -2.71 5.98 -3.45
C SER A 287 -1.21 5.76 -3.56
N GLY A 288 -0.54 5.55 -2.43
CA GLY A 288 0.87 5.17 -2.39
C GLY A 288 1.12 3.80 -3.04
N GLY A 289 0.36 2.78 -2.65
CA GLY A 289 0.56 1.41 -3.17
C GLY A 289 0.31 1.29 -4.68
N MET A 290 -0.60 2.10 -5.24
CA MET A 290 -0.86 2.10 -6.69
C MET A 290 0.33 2.60 -7.50
N GLN A 291 1.11 3.53 -6.97
CA GLN A 291 2.32 4.00 -7.64
C GLN A 291 3.29 2.82 -7.84
N GLU A 292 3.46 1.97 -6.82
CA GLU A 292 4.37 0.83 -6.89
C GLU A 292 3.87 -0.27 -7.82
N GLU A 293 2.60 -0.63 -7.67
CA GLU A 293 2.01 -1.70 -8.48
C GLU A 293 2.06 -1.34 -9.97
N THR A 294 1.76 -0.08 -10.30
CA THR A 294 1.84 0.42 -11.69
C THR A 294 3.28 0.44 -12.20
N THR A 295 4.26 0.84 -11.39
CA THR A 295 5.68 0.76 -11.74
C THR A 295 6.11 -0.67 -12.07
N VAL A 296 5.77 -1.67 -11.23
CA VAL A 296 6.12 -3.08 -11.49
C VAL A 296 5.41 -3.63 -12.73
N LEU A 297 4.16 -3.22 -12.95
CA LEU A 297 3.37 -3.66 -14.10
C LEU A 297 3.70 -2.91 -15.38
N ASN A 298 4.61 -1.93 -15.33
CA ASN A 298 4.98 -1.08 -16.46
C ASN A 298 3.76 -0.33 -17.04
N ILE A 299 2.90 0.20 -16.15
CA ILE A 299 1.72 0.99 -16.51
C ILE A 299 1.99 2.46 -16.16
N PRO A 300 1.82 3.41 -17.09
CA PRO A 300 1.99 4.83 -16.80
C PRO A 300 1.06 5.29 -15.67
N CYS A 301 1.59 6.10 -14.76
CA CYS A 301 0.88 6.58 -13.59
C CYS A 301 0.97 8.12 -13.48
N LEU A 302 -0.16 8.75 -13.20
CA LEU A 302 -0.23 10.15 -12.80
C LEU A 302 -0.68 10.23 -11.35
N THR A 303 0.23 10.68 -10.49
CA THR A 303 -0.05 10.84 -9.08
C THR A 303 -0.67 12.20 -8.80
N LEU A 304 -1.92 12.19 -8.35
CA LEU A 304 -2.75 13.35 -7.99
C LEU A 304 -2.36 13.89 -6.60
N ARG A 305 -1.06 14.07 -6.35
CA ARG A 305 -0.48 14.60 -5.10
C ARG A 305 0.69 15.51 -5.44
N ASP A 306 0.97 16.45 -4.55
CA ASP A 306 2.13 17.36 -4.68
C ASP A 306 3.44 16.69 -4.27
N THR A 307 3.36 15.71 -3.36
CA THR A 307 4.50 14.94 -2.86
C THR A 307 4.18 13.45 -2.82
N THR A 308 5.23 12.64 -2.81
CA THR A 308 5.13 11.20 -2.61
C THR A 308 6.33 10.68 -1.83
N GLU A 309 6.06 9.72 -0.95
CA GLU A 309 7.05 8.91 -0.25
C GLU A 309 7.74 7.88 -1.15
N ARG A 310 7.39 7.87 -2.44
CA ARG A 310 7.75 6.87 -3.45
C ARG A 310 8.50 7.49 -4.64
N PRO A 311 9.58 8.28 -4.41
CA PRO A 311 10.27 9.02 -5.47
C PRO A 311 10.85 8.10 -6.55
N MET A 312 11.17 6.85 -6.22
CA MET A 312 11.68 5.89 -7.20
C MET A 312 10.70 5.60 -8.34
N THR A 313 9.39 5.76 -8.14
CA THR A 313 8.42 5.60 -9.25
C THR A 313 8.57 6.70 -10.30
N ILE A 314 9.05 7.88 -9.88
CA ILE A 314 9.29 9.04 -10.73
C ILE A 314 10.67 8.91 -11.40
N THR A 315 11.70 8.54 -10.65
CA THR A 315 13.06 8.38 -11.22
C THR A 315 13.13 7.24 -12.23
N GLN A 316 12.32 6.18 -12.07
CA GLN A 316 12.15 5.13 -13.08
C GLN A 316 11.33 5.56 -14.30
N GLY A 317 10.71 6.74 -14.29
CA GLY A 317 9.92 7.30 -15.39
C GLY A 317 8.47 6.80 -15.48
N THR A 318 8.07 5.82 -14.64
CA THR A 318 6.72 5.24 -14.67
C THR A 318 5.62 6.19 -14.15
N ASN A 319 5.99 7.17 -13.33
CA ASN A 319 5.04 7.99 -12.58
C ASN A 319 5.40 9.49 -12.65
N ILE A 320 4.38 10.34 -12.66
CA ILE A 320 4.53 11.80 -12.65
C ILE A 320 3.63 12.40 -11.56
N LEU A 321 4.18 13.26 -10.69
CA LEU A 321 3.39 14.05 -9.76
C LEU A 321 2.73 15.21 -10.50
N VAL A 322 1.40 15.21 -10.53
CA VAL A 322 0.60 16.25 -11.19
C VAL A 322 -0.18 17.13 -10.21
N GLY A 323 -0.19 16.78 -8.92
CA GLY A 323 -0.95 17.51 -7.91
C GLY A 323 -2.44 17.53 -8.21
N ASN A 324 -3.10 18.64 -7.91
CA ASN A 324 -4.49 18.91 -8.26
C ASN A 324 -4.63 20.00 -9.34
N ASP A 325 -3.54 20.33 -10.05
CA ASP A 325 -3.55 21.32 -11.14
C ASP A 325 -4.24 20.76 -12.38
N THR A 326 -5.40 21.32 -12.72
CA THR A 326 -6.22 20.89 -13.86
C THR A 326 -5.44 20.86 -15.17
N LYS A 327 -4.65 21.91 -15.47
CA LYS A 327 -3.92 22.04 -16.73
C LYS A 327 -2.79 21.03 -16.80
N LYS A 328 -2.06 20.82 -15.69
CA LYS A 328 -0.97 19.83 -15.61
C LYS A 328 -1.51 18.41 -15.75
N ILE A 329 -2.61 18.08 -15.09
CA ILE A 329 -3.25 16.75 -15.21
C ILE A 329 -3.63 16.46 -16.67
N ILE A 330 -4.32 17.41 -17.34
CA ILE A 330 -4.73 17.26 -18.75
C ILE A 330 -3.49 17.09 -19.64
N LYS A 331 -2.51 17.99 -19.52
CA LYS A 331 -1.30 17.98 -20.35
C LYS A 331 -0.54 16.65 -20.26
N GLU A 332 -0.30 16.14 -19.06
CA GLU A 332 0.44 14.89 -18.89
C GLU A 332 -0.38 13.67 -19.32
N ALA A 333 -1.71 13.69 -19.13
CA ALA A 333 -2.59 12.65 -19.65
C ALA A 333 -2.60 12.62 -21.19
N GLU A 334 -2.64 13.78 -21.85
CA GLU A 334 -2.59 13.88 -23.31
C GLU A 334 -1.29 13.31 -23.89
N LYS A 335 -0.15 13.55 -23.24
CA LYS A 335 1.13 12.93 -23.66
C LYS A 335 1.05 11.41 -23.64
N ILE A 336 0.45 10.82 -22.61
CA ILE A 336 0.29 9.36 -22.51
C ILE A 336 -0.72 8.84 -23.54
N LEU A 337 -1.82 9.57 -23.76
CA LEU A 337 -2.84 9.22 -24.74
C LEU A 337 -2.32 9.22 -26.18
N ASN A 338 -1.37 10.11 -26.49
CA ASN A 338 -0.78 10.23 -27.82
C ASN A 338 0.33 9.19 -28.09
N LYS A 339 0.71 8.38 -27.11
CA LYS A 339 1.68 7.27 -27.27
C LYS A 339 0.96 5.94 -27.46
N ASN A 340 1.65 4.95 -28.02
CA ASN A 340 1.18 3.56 -27.94
C ASN A 340 1.30 3.05 -26.50
N ARG A 341 0.37 2.17 -26.07
CA ARG A 341 0.35 1.70 -24.67
C ARG A 341 1.62 0.96 -24.29
N ASP A 342 2.09 0.10 -25.20
CA ASP A 342 3.23 -0.78 -24.96
C ASP A 342 4.54 -0.18 -25.51
N SER A 343 4.59 1.13 -25.82
CA SER A 343 5.82 1.77 -26.33
C SER A 343 6.84 2.12 -25.26
N ASP A 344 6.39 2.37 -24.03
CA ASP A 344 7.26 2.71 -22.92
C ASP A 344 7.63 1.42 -22.15
N HIS A 345 8.94 1.18 -21.99
CA HIS A 345 9.47 0.13 -21.13
C HIS A 345 10.34 0.76 -20.06
N PHE A 346 9.85 0.71 -18.82
CA PHE A 346 10.54 1.24 -17.66
C PHE A 346 11.25 0.10 -16.91
N SER A 347 12.44 0.38 -16.39
CA SER A 347 13.09 -0.52 -15.44
C SER A 347 12.35 -0.52 -14.10
N TYR A 348 12.27 -1.67 -13.45
CA TYR A 348 11.78 -1.75 -12.08
C TYR A 348 12.91 -1.40 -11.09
N PRO A 349 12.59 -0.81 -9.92
CA PRO A 349 13.58 -0.59 -8.87
C PRO A 349 14.33 -1.86 -8.47
N ALA A 350 15.58 -1.72 -8.03
CA ALA A 350 16.40 -2.84 -7.61
C ALA A 350 15.68 -3.71 -6.56
N LEU A 351 15.79 -5.04 -6.70
CA LEU A 351 15.19 -6.05 -5.83
C LEU A 351 13.65 -6.09 -5.81
N TRP A 352 12.96 -5.39 -6.71
CA TRP A 352 11.52 -5.55 -6.94
C TRP A 352 11.25 -6.78 -7.82
N ASP A 353 11.76 -7.93 -7.40
CA ASP A 353 11.73 -9.21 -8.13
C ASP A 353 10.78 -10.24 -7.51
N GLY A 354 9.99 -9.81 -6.51
CA GLY A 354 9.05 -10.67 -5.79
C GLY A 354 9.69 -11.66 -4.83
N LYS A 355 10.89 -11.36 -4.33
CA LYS A 355 11.63 -12.19 -3.36
C LYS A 355 11.95 -11.45 -2.05
N ALA A 356 11.31 -10.32 -1.78
CA ALA A 356 11.61 -9.51 -0.60
C ALA A 356 11.32 -10.28 0.69
N ALA A 357 10.23 -11.03 0.75
CA ALA A 357 9.87 -11.83 1.92
C ALA A 357 10.88 -12.95 2.22
N GLU A 358 11.45 -13.58 1.19
CA GLU A 358 12.49 -14.61 1.37
C GLU A 358 13.79 -14.00 1.92
N ARG A 359 14.16 -12.79 1.46
CA ARG A 359 15.31 -12.06 2.00
C ARG A 359 15.11 -11.65 3.46
N ILE A 360 13.93 -11.13 3.80
CA ILE A 360 13.56 -10.78 5.18
C ILE A 360 13.70 -12.01 6.08
N VAL A 361 13.05 -13.12 5.72
CA VAL A 361 13.10 -14.36 6.52
C VAL A 361 14.53 -14.88 6.66
N SER A 362 15.35 -14.77 5.63
CA SER A 362 16.77 -15.16 5.70
C SER A 362 17.56 -14.33 6.72
N VAL A 363 17.37 -13.00 6.75
CA VAL A 363 18.00 -12.13 7.77
C VAL A 363 17.52 -12.50 9.17
N ILE A 364 16.20 -12.63 9.35
CA ILE A 364 15.57 -12.99 10.62
C ILE A 364 16.06 -14.36 11.12
N ALA A 365 16.22 -15.34 10.23
CA ALA A 365 16.70 -16.68 10.58
C ALA A 365 18.14 -16.70 11.12
N THR A 366 18.96 -15.69 10.82
CA THR A 366 20.33 -15.57 11.33
C THR A 366 20.42 -14.88 12.70
N MET A 367 19.29 -14.37 13.22
CA MET A 367 19.23 -13.79 14.57
C MET A 367 19.46 -14.89 15.61
N LYS A 368 20.36 -14.61 16.55
CA LYS A 368 20.66 -15.50 17.67
C LYS A 368 19.61 -15.39 18.76
#